data_AF-A0A832DTC7-F1
#
_entry.id   AF-A0A832DTC7-F1
#
_cell.length_a   1.000
_cell.length_b   1.000
_cell.length_c   1.000
_cell.angle_alpha   90.00
_cell.angle_beta   90.00
_cell.angle_gamma   90.00
#
_symmetry.space_group_name_H-M   'P 1'
#
loop_
_entity.id
_entity.type
_entity.pdbx_description
1 polymer ?
#
loop_
_entity_poly.entity_id
_entity_poly.type
_entity_poly.pdbx_seq_one_letter_code
_entity_poly.pdbx_strand_id
1 'polypeptide(L)'
;MMRSRSLDLAVRCVEALKAVFGDQSDVLEGFRSRAREAAAQLYYSGLPYAVTYMAAKASKEREKGGGWVSGSALMVQALREADLKALFERWKGEGVVKDTAYELYGACIMRALRELASLDAADFLALVDKLNSPETQAVAGATVSEFAEWLKRLAEAAVP
;
A
#
# COMPACT_ATOMS: atom_id res chain seq x y z
N MET A 1 -21.50 7.37 17.00
CA MET A 1 -20.47 7.88 16.07
C MET A 1 -20.11 6.72 15.15
N MET A 2 -20.47 6.77 13.86
CA MET A 2 -20.12 5.69 12.91
C MET A 2 -18.60 5.64 12.79
N ARG A 3 -18.00 4.49 13.03
CA ARG A 3 -16.55 4.28 12.96
C ARG A 3 -16.13 4.34 11.49
N SER A 4 -15.21 5.23 11.11
CA SER A 4 -14.71 5.31 9.73
C SER A 4 -13.85 4.08 9.44
N ARG A 5 -14.34 3.21 8.54
CA ARG A 5 -13.61 2.00 8.10
C ARG A 5 -12.27 2.36 7.46
N SER A 6 -12.22 3.50 6.76
CA SER A 6 -11.02 4.08 6.16
C SER A 6 -9.98 4.41 7.24
N LEU A 7 -10.39 5.13 8.29
CA LEU A 7 -9.52 5.45 9.43
C LEU A 7 -9.06 4.19 10.18
N ASP A 8 -9.98 3.26 10.49
CA ASP A 8 -9.65 2.02 11.19
C ASP A 8 -8.61 1.19 10.41
N LEU A 9 -8.72 1.13 9.08
CA LEU A 9 -7.71 0.47 8.26
C LEU A 9 -6.38 1.23 8.23
N ALA A 10 -6.40 2.56 8.18
CA ALA A 10 -5.20 3.38 8.18
C ALA A 10 -4.42 3.21 9.50
N VAL A 11 -5.11 3.16 10.64
CA VAL A 11 -4.53 2.84 11.95
C VAL A 11 -3.86 1.47 11.91
N ARG A 12 -4.55 0.42 11.44
CA ARG A 12 -3.97 -0.93 11.32
C ARG A 12 -2.70 -0.96 10.47
N CYS A 13 -2.67 -0.20 9.37
CA CYS A 13 -1.49 -0.06 8.51
C CYS A 13 -0.30 0.54 9.26
N VAL A 14 -0.52 1.65 9.98
CA VAL A 14 0.55 2.32 10.74
C VAL A 14 1.01 1.49 11.94
N GLU A 15 0.10 0.81 12.63
CA GLU A 15 0.43 -0.09 13.73
C GLU A 15 1.28 -1.28 13.24
N ALA A 16 0.90 -1.90 12.12
CA ALA A 16 1.68 -2.98 11.51
C ALA A 16 3.07 -2.48 11.09
N LEU A 17 3.16 -1.30 10.47
CA LEU A 17 4.43 -0.69 10.09
C LEU A 17 5.34 -0.49 11.31
N LYS A 18 4.83 0.16 12.37
CA LYS A 18 5.61 0.46 13.58
C LYS A 18 6.01 -0.79 14.35
N ALA A 19 5.15 -1.81 14.37
CA ALA A 19 5.46 -3.08 15.02
C ALA A 19 6.64 -3.82 14.35
N VAL A 20 6.80 -3.68 13.04
CA VAL A 20 7.82 -4.42 12.27
C VAL A 20 9.07 -3.59 11.98
N PHE A 21 8.93 -2.29 11.74
CA PHE A 21 10.01 -1.38 11.31
C PHE A 21 10.23 -0.20 12.26
N GLY A 22 9.70 -0.27 13.49
CA GLY A 22 9.81 0.81 14.48
C GLY A 22 11.26 1.23 14.83
N ASP A 23 12.23 0.35 14.56
CA ASP A 23 13.66 0.55 14.74
C ASP A 23 14.41 1.01 13.48
N GLN A 24 13.73 1.16 12.34
CA GLN A 24 14.33 1.50 11.04
C GLN A 24 13.85 2.86 10.54
N SER A 25 14.51 3.94 11.00
CA SER A 25 14.16 5.33 10.64
C SER A 25 13.99 5.54 9.14
N ASP A 26 14.90 5.00 8.33
CA ASP A 26 14.92 5.25 6.90
C ASP A 26 13.68 4.67 6.19
N VAL A 27 13.25 3.48 6.62
CA VAL A 27 12.01 2.84 6.11
C VAL A 27 10.78 3.64 6.54
N LEU A 28 10.76 4.12 7.78
CA LEU A 28 9.69 4.93 8.34
C LEU A 28 9.56 6.27 7.60
N GLU A 29 10.67 6.98 7.39
CA GLU A 29 10.73 8.23 6.64
C GLU A 29 10.32 8.05 5.17
N GLY A 30 10.77 6.96 4.54
CA GLY A 30 10.35 6.58 3.20
C GLY A 30 8.85 6.36 3.11
N PHE A 31 8.29 5.57 4.02
CA PHE A 31 6.85 5.30 4.06
C PHE A 31 6.05 6.60 4.22
N ARG A 32 6.46 7.46 5.16
CA ARG A 32 5.83 8.77 5.38
C ARG A 32 5.89 9.62 4.11
N SER A 33 7.03 9.65 3.43
CA SER A 33 7.19 10.40 2.18
C SER A 33 6.23 9.90 1.09
N ARG A 34 6.09 8.57 0.95
CA ARG A 34 5.14 7.97 0.00
C ARG A 34 3.69 8.25 0.35
N ALA A 35 3.34 8.20 1.63
CA ALA A 35 1.97 8.52 2.06
C ALA A 35 1.59 9.97 1.72
N ARG A 36 2.53 10.91 1.79
CA ARG A 36 2.33 12.31 1.40
C ARG A 36 2.13 12.47 -0.10
N GLU A 37 2.95 11.81 -0.92
CA GLU A 37 2.91 11.90 -2.37
C GLU A 37 1.69 11.19 -2.97
N ALA A 38 1.38 10.00 -2.47
CA ALA A 38 0.42 9.12 -3.12
C ALA A 38 -1.03 9.57 -2.96
N ALA A 39 -1.38 10.29 -1.89
CA ALA A 39 -2.69 10.94 -1.79
C ALA A 39 -2.93 11.93 -2.95
N ALA A 40 -1.91 12.70 -3.32
CA ALA A 40 -1.97 13.59 -4.47
C ALA A 40 -2.00 12.80 -5.79
N GLN A 41 -1.19 11.75 -5.93
CA GLN A 41 -1.20 10.91 -7.14
C GLN A 41 -2.56 10.25 -7.39
N LEU A 42 -3.22 9.76 -6.35
CA LEU A 42 -4.56 9.19 -6.45
C LEU A 42 -5.58 10.21 -6.94
N TYR A 43 -5.50 11.45 -6.45
CA TYR A 43 -6.38 12.53 -6.85
C TYR A 43 -6.17 12.98 -8.31
N TYR A 44 -4.91 13.16 -8.73
CA TYR A 44 -4.59 13.71 -10.05
C TYR A 44 -4.53 12.66 -11.17
N SER A 45 -4.13 11.43 -10.87
CA SER A 45 -3.86 10.40 -11.88
C SER A 45 -4.79 9.19 -11.79
N GLY A 46 -5.61 9.10 -10.73
CA GLY A 46 -6.54 7.99 -10.50
C GLY A 46 -5.88 6.73 -9.96
N LEU A 47 -6.74 5.80 -9.52
CA LEU A 47 -6.32 4.52 -8.94
C LEU A 47 -5.49 3.60 -9.86
N PRO A 48 -5.82 3.42 -11.16
CA PRO A 48 -5.11 2.47 -12.00
C PRO A 48 -3.65 2.89 -12.17
N TYR A 49 -3.43 4.20 -12.38
CA TYR A 49 -2.10 4.77 -12.46
C TYR A 49 -1.34 4.61 -11.14
N ALA A 50 -1.94 5.01 -10.01
CA ALA A 50 -1.27 4.95 -8.71
C ALA A 50 -0.83 3.52 -8.36
N VAL A 51 -1.71 2.53 -8.56
CA VAL A 51 -1.40 1.11 -8.30
C VAL A 51 -0.28 0.60 -9.20
N THR A 52 -0.32 0.94 -10.49
CA THR A 52 0.72 0.55 -11.46
C THR A 52 2.05 1.22 -11.14
N TYR A 53 2.04 2.49 -10.75
CA TYR A 53 3.23 3.24 -10.37
C TYR A 53 3.90 2.64 -9.13
N MET A 54 3.11 2.33 -8.09
CA MET A 54 3.63 1.68 -6.88
C MET A 54 4.20 0.30 -7.18
N ALA A 55 3.53 -0.51 -8.02
CA ALA A 55 4.06 -1.81 -8.44
C ALA A 55 5.38 -1.66 -9.22
N ALA A 56 5.49 -0.67 -10.11
CA ALA A 56 6.73 -0.41 -10.83
C ALA A 56 7.86 -0.02 -9.88
N LYS A 57 7.59 0.88 -8.92
CA LYS A 57 8.58 1.34 -7.93
C LYS A 57 8.96 0.30 -6.88
N ALA A 58 8.04 -0.61 -6.55
CA ALA A 58 8.31 -1.73 -5.65
C ALA A 58 9.14 -2.84 -6.33
N SER A 59 9.20 -2.88 -7.67
CA SER A 59 10.04 -3.83 -8.40
C SER A 59 11.51 -3.48 -8.23
N LYS A 60 12.29 -4.40 -7.66
CA LYS A 60 13.70 -4.14 -7.31
C LYS A 60 14.48 -5.44 -7.08
N GLU A 61 15.80 -5.34 -7.01
CA GLU A 61 16.63 -6.41 -6.47
C GLU A 61 16.57 -6.43 -4.94
N ARG A 62 16.43 -7.64 -4.37
CA ARG A 62 16.43 -7.84 -2.91
C ARG A 62 17.77 -7.41 -2.30
N GLU A 63 17.73 -6.80 -1.11
CA GLU A 63 18.93 -6.29 -0.43
C GLU A 63 19.98 -7.37 -0.12
N LYS A 64 19.55 -8.61 0.10
CA LYS A 64 20.42 -9.72 0.52
C LYS A 64 20.86 -10.63 -0.62
N GLY A 65 20.91 -10.12 -1.86
CA GLY A 65 21.37 -10.90 -3.02
C GLY A 65 20.42 -12.02 -3.44
N GLY A 66 19.12 -11.90 -3.12
CA GLY A 66 18.09 -12.91 -3.38
C GLY A 66 17.41 -12.82 -4.75
N GLY A 67 17.99 -12.09 -5.70
CA GLY A 67 17.44 -11.86 -7.03
C GLY A 67 16.39 -10.75 -7.10
N TRP A 68 15.81 -10.61 -8.29
CA TRP A 68 14.79 -9.59 -8.59
C TRP A 68 13.42 -9.97 -8.04
N VAL A 69 12.75 -9.03 -7.38
CA VAL A 69 11.36 -9.16 -6.95
C VAL A 69 10.45 -8.30 -7.83
N SER A 70 9.38 -8.89 -8.34
CA SER A 70 8.36 -8.18 -9.11
C SER A 70 7.39 -7.47 -8.18
N GLY A 71 7.25 -6.16 -8.33
CA GLY A 71 6.32 -5.38 -7.53
C GLY A 71 4.85 -5.71 -7.83
N SER A 72 4.50 -6.15 -9.04
CA SER A 72 3.15 -6.64 -9.33
C SER A 72 2.82 -7.91 -8.53
N ALA A 73 3.81 -8.80 -8.33
CA ALA A 73 3.66 -9.96 -7.47
C ALA A 73 3.50 -9.54 -5.99
N LEU A 74 4.25 -8.54 -5.54
CA LEU A 74 4.09 -7.98 -4.18
C LEU A 74 2.69 -7.37 -3.98
N MET A 75 2.17 -6.65 -4.97
CA MET A 75 0.81 -6.10 -4.90
C MET A 75 -0.24 -7.22 -4.80
N VAL A 76 -0.13 -8.28 -5.60
CA VAL A 76 -1.05 -9.44 -5.51
C VAL A 76 -0.94 -10.15 -4.15
N GLN A 77 0.27 -10.32 -3.61
CA GLN A 77 0.44 -10.86 -2.26
C GLN A 77 -0.26 -10.00 -1.22
N ALA A 78 -0.09 -8.67 -1.29
CA ALA A 78 -0.72 -7.75 -0.35
C ALA A 78 -2.25 -7.73 -0.46
N LEU A 79 -2.78 -7.84 -1.67
CA LEU A 79 -4.22 -7.98 -1.90
C LEU A 79 -4.76 -9.22 -1.18
N ARG A 80 -4.05 -10.35 -1.25
CA ARG A 80 -4.54 -11.65 -0.76
C ARG A 80 -4.28 -11.92 0.71
N GLU A 81 -3.08 -11.60 1.19
CA GLU A 81 -2.68 -11.86 2.57
C GLU A 81 -3.71 -11.25 3.53
N ALA A 82 -4.09 -11.89 4.63
CA ALA A 82 -5.09 -11.30 5.53
C ALA A 82 -4.44 -10.34 6.53
N ASP A 83 -3.27 -10.73 7.03
CA ASP A 83 -2.54 -10.05 8.09
C ASP A 83 -1.42 -9.19 7.52
N LEU A 84 -1.55 -7.86 7.66
CA LEU A 84 -0.53 -6.91 7.21
C LEU A 84 0.77 -7.02 8.02
N LYS A 85 0.71 -7.32 9.31
CA LYS A 85 1.90 -7.45 10.14
C LYS A 85 2.72 -8.66 9.69
N ALA A 86 2.07 -9.81 9.52
CA ALA A 86 2.72 -11.02 9.03
C ALA A 86 3.32 -10.82 7.62
N LEU A 87 2.62 -10.10 6.73
CA LEU A 87 3.13 -9.72 5.41
C LEU A 87 4.44 -8.91 5.53
N PHE A 88 4.44 -7.90 6.38
CA PHE A 88 5.57 -7.01 6.59
C PHE A 88 6.77 -7.72 7.22
N GLU A 89 6.53 -8.60 8.20
CA GLU A 89 7.56 -9.45 8.80
C GLU A 89 8.22 -10.36 7.74
N ARG A 90 7.40 -10.98 6.89
CA ARG A 90 7.88 -11.81 5.78
C ARG A 90 8.76 -10.99 4.82
N TRP A 91 8.29 -9.83 4.36
CA TRP A 91 9.06 -8.99 3.45
C TRP A 91 10.34 -8.41 4.08
N LYS A 92 10.33 -8.09 5.38
CA LYS A 92 11.53 -7.72 6.15
C LYS A 92 12.54 -8.88 6.16
N GLY A 93 12.08 -10.09 6.45
CA GLY A 93 12.93 -11.30 6.46
C GLY A 93 13.57 -11.58 5.10
N GLU A 94 12.79 -11.45 4.02
CA GLU A 94 13.23 -11.67 2.64
C GLU A 94 14.13 -10.56 2.07
N GLY A 95 14.30 -9.44 2.78
CA GLY A 95 15.06 -8.28 2.28
C GLY A 95 14.40 -7.61 1.08
N VAL A 96 13.06 -7.64 1.04
CA VAL A 96 12.24 -6.97 0.00
C VAL A 96 12.11 -5.48 0.29
N VAL A 97 12.04 -5.12 1.57
CA VAL A 97 11.83 -3.73 1.99
C VAL A 97 13.10 -2.92 1.88
N LYS A 98 13.01 -1.74 1.26
CA LYS A 98 14.10 -0.76 1.22
C LYS A 98 13.63 0.58 1.81
N ASP A 99 14.58 1.49 2.02
CA ASP A 99 14.39 2.88 2.43
C ASP A 99 13.20 3.58 1.75
N THR A 100 12.95 3.37 0.45
CA THR A 100 11.86 4.02 -0.28
C THR A 100 10.44 3.54 0.07
N ALA A 101 10.30 2.35 0.66
CA ALA A 101 9.07 1.77 1.21
C ALA A 101 7.82 1.70 0.29
N TYR A 102 7.99 1.70 -1.04
CA TYR A 102 6.88 1.62 -2.00
C TYR A 102 6.02 0.35 -1.85
N GLU A 103 6.64 -0.77 -1.53
CA GLU A 103 6.02 -2.05 -1.25
C GLU A 103 5.08 -1.98 -0.04
N LEU A 104 5.50 -1.33 1.04
CA LEU A 104 4.72 -1.19 2.27
C LEU A 104 3.52 -0.29 2.06
N TYR A 105 3.73 0.87 1.42
CA TYR A 105 2.64 1.78 1.09
C TYR A 105 1.67 1.16 0.08
N GLY A 106 2.21 0.53 -0.97
CA GLY A 106 1.43 -0.23 -1.95
C GLY A 106 0.58 -1.30 -1.29
N ALA A 107 1.13 -2.06 -0.34
CA ALA A 107 0.37 -3.07 0.39
C ALA A 107 -0.83 -2.50 1.15
N CYS A 108 -0.68 -1.32 1.76
CA CYS A 108 -1.77 -0.61 2.41
C CYS A 108 -2.86 -0.19 1.41
N ILE A 109 -2.50 0.26 0.21
CA ILE A 109 -3.48 0.57 -0.84
C ILE A 109 -4.17 -0.70 -1.36
N MET A 110 -3.43 -1.79 -1.59
CA MET A 110 -4.01 -3.07 -2.00
C MET A 110 -5.00 -3.60 -0.96
N ARG A 111 -4.68 -3.42 0.33
CA ARG A 111 -5.58 -3.75 1.42
C ARG A 111 -6.85 -2.88 1.41
N ALA A 112 -6.73 -1.59 1.12
CA ALA A 112 -7.89 -0.70 0.99
C ALA A 112 -8.78 -1.09 -0.19
N LEU A 113 -8.20 -1.48 -1.33
CA LEU A 113 -8.93 -2.01 -2.47
C LEU A 113 -9.74 -3.26 -2.09
N ARG A 114 -9.13 -4.20 -1.35
CA ARG A 114 -9.86 -5.38 -0.88
C ARG A 114 -10.95 -5.04 0.12
N GLU A 115 -10.61 -4.36 1.22
CA GLU A 115 -11.50 -4.30 2.37
C GLU A 115 -12.54 -3.18 2.27
N LEU A 116 -12.18 -2.07 1.63
CA LEU A 116 -13.06 -0.90 1.54
C LEU A 116 -13.82 -0.90 0.22
N ALA A 117 -13.16 -1.22 -0.89
CA ALA A 117 -13.78 -1.26 -2.22
C ALA A 117 -14.29 -2.66 -2.63
N SER A 118 -14.08 -3.70 -1.79
CA SER A 118 -14.50 -5.08 -2.07
C SER A 118 -13.95 -5.62 -3.39
N LEU A 119 -12.77 -5.17 -3.79
CA LEU A 119 -12.12 -5.59 -5.02
C LEU A 119 -11.22 -6.80 -4.77
N ASP A 120 -11.37 -7.80 -5.62
CA ASP A 120 -10.49 -8.96 -5.67
C ASP A 120 -10.09 -9.22 -7.12
N ALA A 121 -8.94 -9.87 -7.34
CA ALA A 121 -8.41 -10.15 -8.66
C ALA A 121 -7.55 -11.43 -8.70
N ALA A 122 -7.65 -12.15 -9.82
CA ALA A 122 -6.86 -13.37 -10.06
C ALA A 122 -5.36 -13.06 -10.25
N ASP A 123 -5.03 -11.88 -10.74
CA ASP A 123 -3.68 -11.39 -10.89
C ASP A 123 -3.66 -9.85 -10.95
N PHE A 124 -2.47 -9.28 -11.13
CA PHE A 124 -2.29 -7.84 -11.16
C PHE A 124 -2.90 -7.17 -12.40
N LEU A 125 -2.84 -7.83 -13.57
CA LEU A 125 -3.39 -7.28 -14.80
C LEU A 125 -4.93 -7.22 -14.71
N ALA A 126 -5.55 -8.30 -14.25
CA ALA A 126 -6.98 -8.36 -14.00
C ALA A 126 -7.44 -7.31 -12.97
N LEU A 127 -6.60 -6.99 -11.98
CA LEU A 127 -6.88 -5.88 -11.07
C LEU A 127 -6.85 -4.54 -11.79
N VAL A 128 -5.80 -4.27 -12.57
CA VAL A 128 -5.67 -3.02 -13.34
C VAL A 128 -6.84 -2.85 -14.31
N ASP A 129 -7.25 -3.91 -15.00
CA ASP A 129 -8.42 -3.90 -15.88
C ASP A 129 -9.71 -3.56 -15.14
N LYS A 130 -9.93 -4.17 -13.96
CA LYS A 130 -11.07 -3.80 -13.09
C LYS A 130 -11.01 -2.34 -12.67
N LEU A 131 -9.84 -1.87 -12.25
CA LEU A 131 -9.65 -0.48 -11.88
C LEU A 131 -9.93 0.47 -13.05
N ASN A 132 -9.64 0.10 -14.30
CA ASN A 132 -9.94 0.96 -15.45
C ASN A 132 -11.44 1.06 -15.78
N SER A 133 -12.31 0.26 -15.17
CA SER A 133 -13.76 0.39 -15.38
C SER A 133 -14.33 1.65 -14.69
N PRO A 134 -15.18 2.45 -15.37
CA PRO A 134 -15.80 3.65 -14.79
C PRO A 134 -16.57 3.38 -13.49
N GLU A 135 -17.26 2.24 -13.41
CA GLU A 135 -18.04 1.84 -12.25
C GLU A 135 -17.15 1.62 -11.03
N THR A 136 -16.00 0.95 -11.23
CA THR A 136 -15.02 0.73 -10.16
C THR A 136 -14.36 2.02 -9.73
N GLN A 137 -14.02 2.91 -10.68
CA GLN A 137 -13.45 4.22 -10.35
C GLN A 137 -14.40 5.06 -9.46
N ALA A 138 -15.69 5.07 -9.77
CA ALA A 138 -16.67 5.86 -9.03
C ALA A 138 -16.77 5.43 -7.54
N VAL A 139 -16.71 4.13 -7.27
CA VAL A 139 -16.87 3.59 -5.91
C VAL A 139 -15.54 3.46 -5.17
N ALA A 140 -14.54 2.85 -5.80
CA ALA A 140 -13.24 2.61 -5.20
C ALA A 140 -12.45 3.92 -5.07
N GLY A 141 -12.56 4.83 -6.05
CA GLY A 141 -11.80 6.08 -6.11
C GLY A 141 -12.01 6.94 -4.86
N ALA A 142 -13.27 7.23 -4.53
CA ALA A 142 -13.60 8.04 -3.35
C ALA A 142 -13.13 7.39 -2.05
N THR A 143 -13.42 6.09 -1.88
CA THR A 143 -13.15 5.36 -0.64
C THR A 143 -11.66 5.17 -0.39
N VAL A 144 -10.89 4.82 -1.42
CA VAL A 144 -9.43 4.65 -1.31
C VAL A 144 -8.73 6.00 -1.17
N SER A 145 -9.27 7.07 -1.76
CA SER A 145 -8.76 8.43 -1.55
C SER A 145 -8.94 8.90 -0.10
N GLU A 146 -10.11 8.65 0.49
CA GLU A 146 -10.34 8.94 1.92
C GLU A 146 -9.36 8.17 2.80
N PHE A 147 -9.17 6.87 2.53
CA PHE A 147 -8.18 6.05 3.21
C PHE A 147 -6.76 6.61 3.08
N ALA A 148 -6.34 6.99 1.87
CA ALA A 148 -5.00 7.53 1.62
C ALA A 148 -4.76 8.84 2.37
N GLU A 149 -5.77 9.70 2.47
CA GLU A 149 -5.69 10.94 3.25
C GLU A 149 -5.56 10.65 4.76
N TRP A 150 -6.31 9.68 5.30
CA TRP A 150 -6.12 9.24 6.69
C TRP A 150 -4.74 8.65 6.93
N LEU A 151 -4.28 7.80 6.01
CA LEU A 151 -2.96 7.16 6.10
C LEU A 151 -1.84 8.21 6.08
N LYS A 152 -1.95 9.22 5.21
CA LYS A 152 -1.05 10.37 5.18
C LYS A 152 -0.99 11.08 6.52
N ARG A 153 -2.14 11.49 7.07
CA ARG A 153 -2.21 12.23 8.35
C ARG A 153 -1.60 11.43 9.50
N LEU A 154 -1.90 10.13 9.56
CA LEU A 154 -1.35 9.25 10.59
C LEU A 154 0.15 9.02 10.40
N ALA A 155 0.63 8.87 9.16
CA ALA A 155 2.05 8.76 8.88
C ALA A 155 2.79 10.05 9.28
N GLU A 156 2.25 11.23 8.97
CA GLU A 156 2.83 12.51 9.38
C GLU A 156 2.85 12.70 10.90
N ALA A 157 1.86 12.17 11.62
CA ALA A 157 1.74 12.34 13.07
C ALA A 157 2.50 11.28 13.90
N ALA A 158 2.58 10.04 13.43
CA ALA A 158 2.98 8.89 14.24
C ALA A 158 4.27 8.20 13.76
N VAL A 159 4.79 8.60 12.59
CA VAL A 159 6.02 8.09 11.98
C VAL A 159 7.06 9.22 11.96
N PRO A 160 8.26 9.01 12.54
CA PRO A 160 9.30 10.04 12.70
C PRO A 160 9.82 10.60 11.37
#